data_AF-A0A4Q2YMP7-F1
#
_entry.id   AF-A0A4Q2YMP7-F1
#
_cell.length_a   1.000
_cell.length_b   1.000
_cell.length_c   1.000
_cell.angle_alpha   90.00
_cell.angle_beta   90.00
_cell.angle_gamma   90.00
#
_symmetry.space_group_name_H-M   'P 1'
#
loop_
_entity.id
_entity.type
_entity.pdbx_description
1 polymer ?
#
loop_
_entity_poly.entity_id
_entity_poly.type
_entity_poly.pdbx_seq_one_letter_code
_entity_poly.pdbx_strand_id
1 'polypeptide(L)'
;LPAFAGHVPAAITTKFPNAKINKLGFWGDFRDQYRAHFLDPLDPLFPKIQKAFMEEQTRQFGTDHIYGTDPFNEIHPPSWEPDYLAKVGETIYQSMAAVDPDAQWLQMTWVFYFDRKNWTNERIKAMVRSVPQDKMILLDYYCENQEVWKMTEKFFGQPYLWCYLGNFGGNTMLVGNLAEVEKRIENTFANGGDKVWGLGSTLEALDTNPVMYDYLFEKAWSTGPTDIGKWIADYGASRNGDTPAVRDAWKKLLEKVYVAPSQLGQGTLTNARPWFKGQGQWTTNPSIKYANKDLLAILDQLLSTPLPGRDSYRYDVVNLCRQVIGNHFSKLREQFTTACEAKDMTA
;
A
#
# COMPACT_ATOMS: atom_id res chain seq x y z
N LEU A 1 4.21 7.37 16.68
CA LEU A 1 5.49 6.68 17.00
C LEU A 1 5.28 5.15 16.96
N PRO A 2 6.31 4.27 16.94
CA PRO A 2 6.06 2.84 17.05
C PRO A 2 5.79 2.40 18.50
N ALA A 3 5.07 1.29 18.67
CA ALA A 3 4.99 0.55 19.93
C ALA A 3 5.58 -0.86 19.76
N PHE A 4 5.87 -1.55 20.86
CA PHE A 4 6.40 -2.91 20.80
C PHE A 4 5.31 -3.91 20.34
N ALA A 5 5.60 -4.66 19.28
CA ALA A 5 4.63 -5.57 18.65
C ALA A 5 4.87 -7.06 18.98
N GLY A 6 5.83 -7.38 19.87
CA GLY A 6 6.17 -8.77 20.25
C GLY A 6 7.38 -9.37 19.53
N HIS A 7 7.91 -8.72 18.50
CA HIS A 7 9.08 -9.23 17.77
C HIS A 7 10.38 -9.00 18.55
N VAL A 8 11.14 -10.08 18.80
CA VAL A 8 12.36 -10.04 19.60
C VAL A 8 13.52 -10.75 18.90
N PRO A 9 14.79 -10.38 19.19
CA PRO A 9 15.94 -11.15 18.74
C PRO A 9 16.00 -12.53 19.39
N ALA A 10 16.52 -13.53 18.67
CA ALA A 10 16.72 -14.89 19.22
C ALA A 10 17.52 -14.90 20.54
N ALA A 11 18.49 -13.99 20.66
CA ALA A 11 19.39 -13.90 21.81
C ALA A 11 18.68 -13.57 23.14
N ILE A 12 17.45 -13.05 23.12
CA ILE A 12 16.70 -12.75 24.34
C ILE A 12 16.43 -14.00 25.19
N THR A 13 16.36 -15.18 24.55
CA THR A 13 16.16 -16.48 25.21
C THR A 13 17.32 -16.86 26.14
N THR A 14 18.52 -16.30 25.93
CA THR A 14 19.67 -16.50 26.82
C THR A 14 19.46 -15.85 28.19
N LYS A 15 18.73 -14.73 28.24
CA LYS A 15 18.41 -13.99 29.47
C LYS A 15 17.06 -14.42 30.07
N PHE A 16 16.11 -14.78 29.22
CA PHE A 16 14.76 -15.19 29.63
C PHE A 16 14.43 -16.58 29.05
N PRO A 17 15.08 -17.65 29.55
CA PRO A 17 14.94 -19.00 28.98
C PRO A 17 13.54 -19.59 29.12
N ASN A 18 12.73 -19.07 30.05
CA ASN A 18 11.36 -19.53 30.30
C ASN A 18 10.30 -18.67 29.60
N ALA A 19 10.69 -17.62 28.87
CA ALA A 19 9.74 -16.78 28.15
C ALA A 19 9.16 -17.56 26.96
N LYS A 20 7.85 -17.42 26.74
CA LYS A 20 7.11 -18.07 25.66
C LYS A 20 7.40 -17.37 24.33
N ILE A 21 8.52 -17.75 23.71
CA ILE A 21 8.98 -17.18 22.45
C ILE A 21 8.89 -18.24 21.37
N ASN A 22 8.16 -17.93 20.30
CA ASN A 22 8.02 -18.80 19.14
C ASN A 22 8.88 -18.28 17.99
N LYS A 23 9.56 -19.19 17.29
CA LYS A 23 10.18 -18.86 16.01
C LYS A 23 9.09 -18.71 14.96
N LEU A 24 9.05 -17.58 14.26
CA LEU A 24 8.04 -17.32 13.24
C LEU A 24 8.28 -18.17 11.99
N GLY A 25 7.21 -18.32 11.21
CA GLY A 25 7.19 -19.10 9.97
C GLY A 25 8.04 -18.51 8.85
N PHE A 26 7.92 -19.13 7.68
CA PHE A 26 8.54 -18.65 6.45
C PHE A 26 7.96 -17.29 6.03
N TRP A 27 8.84 -16.37 5.63
CA TRP A 27 8.47 -15.09 5.02
C TRP A 27 9.51 -14.73 3.94
N GLY A 28 9.07 -14.32 2.75
CA GLY A 28 9.92 -13.74 1.70
C GLY A 28 11.17 -14.53 1.27
N ASP A 29 11.13 -15.86 1.24
CA ASP A 29 12.30 -16.73 0.95
C ASP A 29 13.50 -16.57 1.90
N PHE A 30 13.32 -15.91 3.05
CA PHE A 30 14.38 -15.79 4.05
C PHE A 30 14.75 -17.15 4.63
N ARG A 31 16.06 -17.43 4.65
CA ARG A 31 16.61 -18.64 5.28
C ARG A 31 16.26 -18.69 6.75
N ASP A 32 16.17 -19.89 7.29
CA ASP A 32 15.70 -20.16 8.65
C ASP A 32 16.49 -19.40 9.75
N GLN A 33 17.78 -19.13 9.52
CA GLN A 33 18.63 -18.35 10.44
C GLN A 33 18.26 -16.86 10.54
N TYR A 34 17.51 -16.33 9.57
CA TYR A 34 17.07 -14.93 9.51
C TYR A 34 15.62 -14.73 9.94
N ARG A 35 14.93 -15.80 10.37
CA ARG A 35 13.53 -15.70 10.79
C ARG A 35 13.42 -14.98 12.14
N ALA A 36 12.41 -14.11 12.22
CA ALA A 36 12.09 -13.39 13.44
C ALA A 36 11.57 -14.35 14.54
N HIS A 37 11.73 -13.91 15.79
CA HIS A 37 11.14 -14.58 16.95
C HIS A 37 10.04 -13.68 17.52
N PHE A 38 9.00 -14.30 18.05
CA PHE A 38 7.81 -13.62 18.55
C PHE A 38 7.56 -14.03 20.00
N LEU A 39 7.68 -13.05 20.89
CA LEU A 39 7.28 -13.17 22.29
C LEU A 39 5.75 -13.16 22.34
N ASP A 40 5.16 -14.23 22.88
CA ASP A 40 3.71 -14.29 23.07
C ASP A 40 3.24 -13.10 23.92
N PRO A 41 2.27 -12.30 23.46
CA PRO A 41 1.75 -11.18 24.23
C PRO A 41 1.26 -11.53 25.63
N LEU A 42 0.87 -12.79 25.84
CA LEU A 42 0.42 -13.27 27.16
C LEU A 42 1.57 -13.65 28.11
N ASP A 43 2.82 -13.55 27.67
CA ASP A 43 3.99 -13.76 28.53
C ASP A 43 4.22 -12.55 29.44
N PRO A 44 4.51 -12.72 30.75
CA PRO A 44 4.78 -11.62 31.68
C PRO A 44 5.96 -10.71 31.30
N LEU A 45 6.83 -11.15 30.39
CA LEU A 45 7.91 -10.34 29.84
C LEU A 45 7.39 -9.27 28.86
N PHE A 46 6.29 -9.52 28.16
CA PHE A 46 5.76 -8.60 27.14
C PHE A 46 5.50 -7.19 27.68
N PRO A 47 4.67 -6.98 28.74
CA PRO A 47 4.41 -5.63 29.26
C PRO A 47 5.67 -4.95 29.83
N LYS A 48 6.67 -5.73 30.29
CA LYS A 48 7.94 -5.16 30.76
C LYS A 48 8.76 -4.58 29.61
N ILE A 49 8.81 -5.28 28.47
CA ILE A 49 9.49 -4.80 27.27
C ILE A 49 8.73 -3.61 26.68
N GLN A 50 7.39 -3.69 26.58
CA GLN A 50 6.56 -2.58 26.11
C GLN A 50 6.84 -1.30 26.90
N LYS A 51 6.80 -1.40 28.24
CA LYS A 51 7.06 -0.29 29.14
C LYS A 51 8.44 0.33 28.89
N ALA A 52 9.50 -0.49 28.91
CA ALA A 52 10.86 -0.01 28.68
C ALA A 52 11.03 0.63 27.29
N PHE A 53 10.40 0.06 26.26
CA PHE A 53 10.45 0.57 24.89
C PHE A 53 9.77 1.93 24.77
N MET A 54 8.55 2.07 25.29
CA MET A 54 7.79 3.32 25.21
C MET A 54 8.37 4.41 26.12
N GLU A 55 8.87 4.07 27.32
CA GLU A 55 9.53 5.03 28.21
C GLU A 55 10.78 5.62 27.56
N GLU A 56 11.65 4.78 26.97
CA GLU A 56 12.86 5.26 26.30
C GLU A 56 12.53 6.04 25.02
N GLN A 57 11.54 5.60 24.23
CA GLN A 57 11.08 6.34 23.06
C GLN A 57 10.54 7.72 23.45
N THR A 58 9.67 7.79 24.46
CA THR A 58 9.09 9.05 24.95
C THR A 58 10.16 9.97 25.51
N ARG A 59 11.14 9.43 26.24
CA ARG A 59 12.26 10.21 26.78
C ARG A 59 13.08 10.89 25.68
N GLN A 60 13.21 10.27 24.51
CA GLN A 60 14.02 10.77 23.39
C GLN A 60 13.23 11.72 22.46
N PHE A 61 11.95 11.42 22.22
CA PHE A 61 11.18 12.07 21.16
C PHE A 61 9.90 12.77 21.63
N GLY A 62 9.52 12.63 22.90
CA GLY A 62 8.18 12.98 23.37
C GLY A 62 7.12 12.01 22.84
N THR A 63 5.86 12.41 22.88
CA THR A 63 4.75 11.63 22.30
C THR A 63 3.59 12.53 21.87
N ASP A 64 2.88 12.08 20.84
CA ASP A 64 1.59 12.60 20.37
C ASP A 64 0.47 11.55 20.54
N HIS A 65 0.70 10.58 21.44
CA HIS A 65 -0.26 9.54 21.87
C HIS A 65 -0.69 8.51 20.82
N ILE A 66 -0.27 8.61 19.55
CA ILE A 66 -0.59 7.62 18.51
C ILE A 66 0.59 6.67 18.29
N TYR A 67 0.35 5.37 18.44
CA TYR A 67 1.36 4.32 18.33
C TYR A 67 1.02 3.28 17.25
N GLY A 68 1.92 3.11 16.29
CA GLY A 68 1.85 2.08 15.25
C GLY A 68 2.42 0.75 15.76
N THR A 69 1.70 -0.35 15.56
CA THR A 69 2.10 -1.68 16.01
C THR A 69 1.26 -2.74 15.28
N ASP A 70 1.92 -3.71 14.66
CA ASP A 70 1.27 -4.72 13.82
C ASP A 70 1.83 -6.11 14.17
N PRO A 71 1.22 -6.82 15.14
CA PRO A 71 1.80 -8.05 15.68
C PRO A 71 1.82 -9.21 14.69
N PHE A 72 0.99 -9.17 13.65
CA PHE A 72 0.73 -10.29 12.75
C PHE A 72 0.77 -9.94 11.26
N ASN A 73 1.48 -8.87 10.86
CA ASN A 73 1.57 -8.53 9.44
C ASN A 73 2.28 -9.64 8.65
N GLU A 74 1.56 -10.27 7.72
CA GLU A 74 2.03 -11.39 6.87
C GLU A 74 2.61 -12.60 7.61
N ILE A 75 2.20 -12.80 8.87
CA ILE A 75 2.59 -13.96 9.66
C ILE A 75 1.37 -14.53 10.39
N HIS A 76 1.44 -15.80 10.76
CA HIS A 76 0.36 -16.44 11.52
C HIS A 76 0.53 -16.19 13.03
N PRO A 77 -0.56 -15.88 13.76
CA PRO A 77 -0.54 -15.88 15.20
C PRO A 77 -0.30 -17.30 15.74
N PRO A 78 0.21 -17.43 16.99
CA PRO A 78 0.37 -18.73 17.64
C PRO A 78 -0.92 -19.55 17.79
N SER A 79 -2.08 -18.88 17.80
CA SER A 79 -3.40 -19.52 17.81
C SER A 79 -4.42 -18.66 17.04
N TRP A 80 -5.35 -19.34 16.37
CA TRP A 80 -6.45 -18.72 15.64
C TRP A 80 -7.77 -18.71 16.41
N GLU A 81 -7.74 -19.13 17.69
CA GLU A 81 -8.91 -19.09 18.55
C GLU A 81 -9.29 -17.62 18.85
N PRO A 82 -10.58 -17.23 18.69
CA PRO A 82 -11.02 -15.86 18.95
C PRO A 82 -10.62 -15.34 20.34
N ASP A 83 -10.74 -16.16 21.39
CA ASP A 83 -10.35 -15.80 22.76
C ASP A 83 -8.85 -15.49 22.89
N TYR A 84 -8.00 -16.18 22.12
CA TYR A 84 -6.57 -15.88 22.11
C TYR A 84 -6.31 -14.52 21.46
N LEU A 85 -6.91 -14.26 20.30
CA LEU A 85 -6.76 -13.00 19.57
C LEU A 85 -7.32 -11.81 20.36
N ALA A 86 -8.43 -12.00 21.07
CA ALA A 86 -8.97 -11.00 21.99
C ALA A 86 -7.97 -10.65 23.09
N LYS A 87 -7.44 -11.65 23.80
CA LYS A 87 -6.44 -11.43 24.87
C LYS A 87 -5.16 -10.80 24.36
N VAL A 88 -4.72 -11.14 23.15
CA VAL A 88 -3.58 -10.48 22.50
C VAL A 88 -3.86 -9.00 22.28
N GLY A 89 -4.99 -8.66 21.64
CA GLY A 89 -5.37 -7.26 21.41
C GLY A 89 -5.51 -6.45 22.71
N GLU A 90 -6.15 -7.05 23.72
CA GLU A 90 -6.30 -6.44 25.05
C GLU A 90 -4.94 -6.19 25.70
N THR A 91 -4.06 -7.20 25.73
CA THR A 91 -2.77 -7.10 26.41
C THR A 91 -1.85 -6.08 25.75
N ILE A 92 -1.80 -6.08 24.41
CA ILE A 92 -1.02 -5.12 23.63
C ILE A 92 -1.48 -3.69 23.97
N TYR A 93 -2.78 -3.41 23.88
CA TYR A 93 -3.29 -2.07 24.18
C TYR A 93 -3.10 -1.68 25.66
N GLN A 94 -3.46 -2.55 26.60
CA GLN A 94 -3.32 -2.25 28.03
C GLN A 94 -1.86 -1.97 28.42
N SER A 95 -0.90 -2.66 27.80
CA SER A 95 0.52 -2.42 28.04
C SER A 95 0.99 -1.05 27.52
N MET A 96 0.37 -0.52 26.45
CA MET A 96 0.60 0.87 26.01
C MET A 96 -0.05 1.86 26.96
N ALA A 97 -1.32 1.63 27.29
CA ALA A 97 -2.11 2.51 28.15
C ALA A 97 -1.53 2.63 29.58
N ALA A 98 -0.80 1.62 30.04
CA ALA A 98 -0.08 1.63 31.32
C ALA A 98 1.11 2.61 31.34
N VAL A 99 1.64 2.99 30.16
CA VAL A 99 2.71 3.99 30.03
C VAL A 99 2.13 5.35 29.67
N ASP A 100 1.16 5.37 28.76
CA ASP A 100 0.50 6.57 28.24
C ASP A 100 -1.03 6.36 28.27
N PRO A 101 -1.76 6.91 29.26
CA PRO A 101 -3.20 6.76 29.38
C PRO A 101 -4.01 7.27 28.18
N ASP A 102 -3.44 8.17 27.38
CA ASP A 102 -4.06 8.75 26.20
C ASP A 102 -3.75 7.97 24.91
N ALA A 103 -2.94 6.89 25.02
CA ALA A 103 -2.52 6.07 23.88
C ALA A 103 -3.67 5.65 22.96
N GLN A 104 -3.41 5.73 21.65
CA GLN A 104 -4.23 5.20 20.58
C GLN A 104 -3.38 4.28 19.71
N TRP A 105 -3.92 3.11 19.38
CA TRP A 105 -3.25 2.12 18.54
C TRP A 105 -3.61 2.34 17.07
N LEU A 106 -2.63 2.72 16.25
CA LEU A 106 -2.73 2.72 14.78
C LEU A 106 -2.36 1.35 14.19
N GLN A 107 -3.31 0.67 13.58
CA GLN A 107 -3.18 -0.71 13.09
C GLN A 107 -3.39 -0.79 11.57
N MET A 108 -2.48 -1.42 10.84
CA MET A 108 -2.69 -1.75 9.43
C MET A 108 -3.70 -2.88 9.27
N THR A 109 -4.60 -2.77 8.31
CA THR A 109 -5.60 -3.82 8.03
C THR A 109 -5.24 -4.72 6.86
N TRP A 110 -4.03 -4.56 6.28
CA TRP A 110 -3.52 -5.39 5.19
C TRP A 110 -3.73 -6.87 5.46
N VAL A 111 -3.46 -7.32 6.69
CA VAL A 111 -3.57 -8.72 7.10
C VAL A 111 -5.00 -9.28 6.94
N PHE A 112 -6.04 -8.46 7.13
CA PHE A 112 -7.44 -8.87 6.99
C PHE A 112 -7.86 -9.07 5.54
N TYR A 113 -7.17 -8.41 4.60
CA TYR A 113 -7.31 -8.63 3.17
C TYR A 113 -6.42 -9.78 2.68
N PHE A 114 -5.12 -9.70 2.97
CA PHE A 114 -4.10 -10.60 2.45
C PHE A 114 -4.33 -12.06 2.86
N ASP A 115 -4.63 -12.30 4.14
CA ASP A 115 -4.94 -13.63 4.67
C ASP A 115 -6.40 -13.74 5.12
N ARG A 116 -7.30 -13.25 4.27
CA ARG A 116 -8.75 -13.23 4.54
C ARG A 116 -9.34 -14.60 4.87
N LYS A 117 -8.74 -15.66 4.32
CA LYS A 117 -9.14 -17.05 4.57
C LYS A 117 -9.03 -17.40 6.04
N ASN A 118 -7.97 -16.96 6.72
CA ASN A 118 -7.80 -17.20 8.15
C ASN A 118 -8.40 -16.08 9.00
N TRP A 119 -8.32 -14.82 8.58
CA TRP A 119 -8.91 -13.70 9.31
C TRP A 119 -10.43 -13.58 9.09
N THR A 120 -11.20 -14.51 9.68
CA THR A 120 -12.68 -14.50 9.69
C THR A 120 -13.24 -13.27 10.42
N ASN A 121 -14.48 -12.88 10.17
CA ASN A 121 -15.10 -11.75 10.90
C ASN A 121 -15.14 -12.00 12.41
N GLU A 122 -15.35 -13.24 12.84
CA GLU A 122 -15.28 -13.64 14.25
C GLU A 122 -13.91 -13.33 14.85
N ARG A 123 -12.83 -13.71 14.16
CA ARG A 123 -11.44 -13.49 14.60
C ARG A 123 -11.03 -12.03 14.58
N ILE A 124 -11.36 -11.31 13.50
CA ILE A 124 -11.10 -9.86 13.40
C ILE A 124 -11.86 -9.14 14.51
N LYS A 125 -13.15 -9.44 14.69
CA LYS A 125 -13.99 -8.83 15.72
C LYS A 125 -13.44 -9.09 17.12
N ALA A 126 -12.99 -10.31 17.40
CA ALA A 126 -12.41 -10.65 18.70
C ALA A 126 -11.19 -9.80 19.05
N MET A 127 -10.26 -9.61 18.09
CA MET A 127 -9.08 -8.75 18.29
C MET A 127 -9.44 -7.26 18.35
N VAL A 128 -10.27 -6.77 17.43
CA VAL A 128 -10.56 -5.33 17.28
C VAL A 128 -11.45 -4.82 18.42
N ARG A 129 -12.37 -5.65 18.92
CA ARG A 129 -13.27 -5.29 20.03
C ARG A 129 -12.67 -5.52 21.42
N SER A 130 -11.52 -6.17 21.53
CA SER A 130 -10.83 -6.28 22.82
C SER A 130 -10.08 -5.00 23.20
N VAL A 131 -9.90 -4.08 22.25
CA VAL A 131 -9.44 -2.72 22.51
C VAL A 131 -10.65 -1.81 22.72
N PRO A 132 -10.63 -0.90 23.73
CA PRO A 132 -11.72 0.05 23.94
C PRO A 132 -12.07 0.82 22.66
N GLN A 133 -13.34 1.22 22.55
CA GLN A 133 -13.78 2.03 21.41
C GLN A 133 -13.00 3.34 21.34
N ASP A 134 -12.70 3.78 20.12
CA ASP A 134 -11.96 5.01 19.83
C ASP A 134 -10.50 5.01 20.34
N LYS A 135 -9.99 3.83 20.72
CA LYS A 135 -8.59 3.61 21.13
C LYS A 135 -7.78 2.77 20.15
N MET A 136 -8.41 2.32 19.06
CA MET A 136 -7.76 1.70 17.91
C MET A 136 -8.21 2.42 16.64
N ILE A 137 -7.27 2.91 15.86
CA ILE A 137 -7.48 3.49 14.53
C ILE A 137 -6.97 2.50 13.49
N LEU A 138 -7.81 2.18 12.52
CA LEU A 138 -7.49 1.20 11.49
C LEU A 138 -7.15 1.88 10.17
N LEU A 139 -6.03 1.51 9.57
CA LEU A 139 -5.67 1.94 8.21
C LEU A 139 -6.27 0.95 7.21
N ASP A 140 -7.41 1.27 6.60
CA ASP A 140 -7.98 0.45 5.52
C ASP A 140 -7.06 0.51 4.30
N TYR A 141 -6.18 -0.50 4.20
CA TYR A 141 -4.83 -0.30 3.70
C TYR A 141 -4.71 -0.10 2.18
N TYR A 142 -5.63 -0.66 1.39
CA TYR A 142 -5.47 -0.79 -0.06
C TYR A 142 -6.81 -0.57 -0.79
N CYS A 143 -7.48 0.54 -0.44
CA CYS A 143 -8.87 0.76 -0.78
C CYS A 143 -9.15 0.99 -2.26
N GLU A 144 -8.18 1.38 -3.08
CA GLU A 144 -8.35 1.47 -4.53
C GLU A 144 -8.58 0.10 -5.19
N ASN A 145 -8.20 -0.98 -4.51
CA ASN A 145 -8.42 -2.34 -4.98
C ASN A 145 -9.43 -3.10 -4.11
N GLN A 146 -9.26 -3.10 -2.78
CA GLN A 146 -10.17 -3.78 -1.85
C GLN A 146 -10.40 -2.95 -0.58
N GLU A 147 -11.67 -2.67 -0.28
CA GLU A 147 -12.09 -1.95 0.93
C GLU A 147 -12.47 -2.96 2.02
N VAL A 148 -11.70 -2.99 3.12
CA VAL A 148 -11.91 -3.93 4.23
C VAL A 148 -13.05 -3.48 5.15
N TRP A 149 -13.36 -2.18 5.20
CA TRP A 149 -14.48 -1.67 6.00
C TRP A 149 -15.83 -2.30 5.58
N LYS A 150 -16.01 -2.58 4.27
CA LYS A 150 -17.24 -3.17 3.71
C LYS A 150 -17.52 -4.59 4.20
N MET A 151 -16.47 -5.32 4.55
CA MET A 151 -16.54 -6.73 4.93
C MET A 151 -16.47 -6.97 6.44
N THR A 152 -16.21 -5.92 7.23
CA THR A 152 -16.00 -5.98 8.69
C THR A 152 -17.04 -5.17 9.47
N GLU A 153 -18.22 -4.92 8.88
CA GLU A 153 -19.25 -4.08 9.49
C GLU A 153 -18.67 -2.71 9.93
N LYS A 154 -17.82 -2.11 9.06
CA LYS A 154 -17.10 -0.86 9.34
C LYS A 154 -16.17 -1.02 10.55
N PHE A 155 -15.33 -2.04 10.49
CA PHE A 155 -14.39 -2.42 11.55
C PHE A 155 -15.01 -2.53 12.94
N PHE A 156 -16.25 -3.02 12.99
CA PHE A 156 -17.00 -3.24 14.23
C PHE A 156 -17.08 -2.00 15.14
N GLY A 157 -17.08 -0.80 14.55
CA GLY A 157 -17.24 0.48 15.26
C GLY A 157 -15.94 1.16 15.70
N GLN A 158 -14.76 0.64 15.36
CA GLN A 158 -13.51 1.39 15.56
C GLN A 158 -13.30 2.45 14.47
N PRO A 159 -12.68 3.61 14.79
CA PRO A 159 -12.22 4.58 13.82
C PRO A 159 -11.34 3.98 12.73
N TYR A 160 -11.49 4.45 11.49
CA TYR A 160 -10.63 4.03 10.39
C TYR A 160 -10.36 5.12 9.36
N LEU A 161 -9.21 5.02 8.70
CA LEU A 161 -8.80 5.86 7.58
C LEU A 161 -8.94 5.06 6.29
N TRP A 162 -9.60 5.64 5.28
CA TRP A 162 -9.61 5.09 3.93
C TRP A 162 -8.25 5.37 3.28
N CYS A 163 -7.45 4.35 2.98
CA CYS A 163 -6.09 4.56 2.50
C CYS A 163 -5.90 4.13 1.04
N TYR A 164 -5.20 4.99 0.29
CA TYR A 164 -4.70 4.70 -1.05
C TYR A 164 -3.27 4.16 -0.96
N LEU A 165 -3.02 2.95 -1.46
CA LEU A 165 -1.66 2.36 -1.45
C LEU A 165 -0.85 2.86 -2.64
N GLY A 166 -1.41 2.76 -3.84
CA GLY A 166 -0.92 3.36 -5.10
C GLY A 166 0.37 2.81 -5.68
N ASN A 167 1.18 2.11 -4.88
CA ASN A 167 2.46 1.56 -5.32
C ASN A 167 2.85 0.32 -4.54
N PHE A 168 3.51 -0.62 -5.23
CA PHE A 168 4.18 -1.78 -4.63
C PHE A 168 5.66 -1.78 -5.03
N GLY A 169 6.56 -1.82 -4.04
CA GLY A 169 8.00 -2.01 -4.20
C GLY A 169 8.74 -0.89 -4.92
N GLY A 170 8.17 0.31 -5.02
CA GLY A 170 8.79 1.44 -5.72
C GLY A 170 8.82 1.30 -7.24
N ASN A 171 7.99 0.44 -7.81
CA ASN A 171 7.96 0.26 -9.26
C ASN A 171 7.46 1.54 -9.96
N THR A 172 8.00 1.82 -11.15
CA THR A 172 7.69 3.03 -11.91
C THR A 172 6.61 2.79 -12.98
N MET A 173 5.76 1.77 -12.82
CA MET A 173 4.73 1.48 -13.81
C MET A 173 3.68 2.60 -13.80
N LEU A 174 3.27 3.06 -14.98
CA LEU A 174 2.23 4.08 -15.09
C LEU A 174 0.85 3.43 -14.86
N VAL A 175 0.28 3.67 -13.67
CA VAL A 175 -0.90 2.99 -13.15
C VAL A 175 -1.64 3.86 -12.13
N GLY A 176 -2.92 3.61 -11.94
CA GLY A 176 -3.83 4.42 -11.15
C GLY A 176 -5.24 4.33 -11.74
N ASN A 177 -6.27 4.54 -10.94
CA ASN A 177 -7.66 4.60 -11.42
C ASN A 177 -8.41 5.70 -10.68
N LEU A 178 -8.25 6.93 -11.15
CA LEU A 178 -8.80 8.10 -10.48
C LEU A 178 -10.34 8.08 -10.46
N ALA A 179 -10.97 7.55 -11.51
CA ALA A 179 -12.44 7.42 -11.57
C ALA A 179 -12.99 6.45 -10.51
N GLU A 180 -12.35 5.29 -10.33
CA GLU A 180 -12.77 4.33 -9.31
C GLU A 180 -12.39 4.82 -7.89
N VAL A 181 -11.25 5.48 -7.71
CA VAL A 181 -10.87 6.09 -6.44
C VAL A 181 -11.89 7.14 -6.00
N GLU A 182 -12.28 8.07 -6.87
CA GLU A 182 -13.30 9.08 -6.56
C GLU A 182 -14.61 8.43 -6.12
N LYS A 183 -15.09 7.48 -6.92
CA LYS A 183 -16.32 6.74 -6.64
C LYS A 183 -16.28 6.02 -5.29
N ARG A 184 -15.13 5.42 -4.93
CA ARG A 184 -14.97 4.71 -3.65
C ARG A 184 -14.90 5.67 -2.46
N ILE A 185 -14.21 6.79 -2.61
CA ILE A 185 -14.14 7.83 -1.57
C ILE A 185 -15.54 8.39 -1.31
N GLU A 186 -16.27 8.79 -2.35
CA GLU A 186 -17.65 9.29 -2.21
C GLU A 186 -18.59 8.26 -1.57
N ASN A 187 -18.47 7.00 -1.98
CA ASN A 187 -19.22 5.91 -1.35
C ASN A 187 -18.84 5.74 0.13
N THR A 188 -17.57 5.94 0.50
CA THR A 188 -17.12 5.83 1.89
C THR A 188 -17.66 6.99 2.71
N PHE A 189 -17.68 8.21 2.20
CA PHE A 189 -18.30 9.35 2.89
C PHE A 189 -19.81 9.16 3.08
N ALA A 190 -20.50 8.59 2.09
CA ALA A 190 -21.94 8.34 2.18
C ALA A 190 -22.29 7.15 3.09
N ASN A 191 -21.52 6.05 3.01
CA ASN A 191 -21.92 4.74 3.54
C ASN A 191 -20.96 4.17 4.59
N GLY A 192 -19.82 4.80 4.83
CA GLY A 192 -18.76 4.31 5.71
C GLY A 192 -19.08 4.39 7.20
N GLY A 193 -20.16 5.08 7.59
CA GLY A 193 -20.56 5.28 8.99
C GLY A 193 -19.89 6.48 9.66
N ASP A 194 -20.15 6.66 10.95
CA ASP A 194 -19.67 7.77 11.78
C ASP A 194 -18.21 7.63 12.23
N LYS A 195 -17.60 6.48 11.97
CA LYS A 195 -16.20 6.16 12.33
C LYS A 195 -15.21 6.30 11.19
N VAL A 196 -15.64 6.83 10.04
CA VAL A 196 -14.71 7.29 8.99
C VAL A 196 -13.95 8.48 9.56
N TRP A 197 -12.66 8.29 9.81
CA TRP A 197 -11.83 9.29 10.46
C TRP A 197 -11.11 10.21 9.47
N GLY A 198 -10.99 9.79 8.21
CA GLY A 198 -10.34 10.56 7.17
C GLY A 198 -9.84 9.72 6.01
N LEU A 199 -9.07 10.37 5.13
CA LEU A 199 -8.35 9.76 4.02
C LEU A 199 -6.85 9.69 4.36
N GLY A 200 -6.16 8.68 3.85
CA GLY A 200 -4.73 8.51 4.03
C GLY A 200 -4.05 7.82 2.85
N SER A 201 -2.73 7.67 2.91
CA SER A 201 -1.97 6.90 1.94
C SER A 201 -0.94 6.01 2.62
N THR A 202 -0.81 4.77 2.16
CA THR A 202 -0.06 3.66 2.78
C THR A 202 1.18 3.27 1.95
N LEU A 203 1.78 4.28 1.34
CA LEU A 203 2.84 4.25 0.35
C LEU A 203 3.99 3.28 0.66
N GLU A 204 4.27 2.36 -0.26
CA GLU A 204 5.54 1.62 -0.27
C GLU A 204 6.70 2.46 -0.86
N ALA A 205 6.39 3.46 -1.70
CA ALA A 205 7.35 4.39 -2.27
C ALA A 205 6.69 5.69 -2.75
N LEU A 206 7.49 6.75 -2.85
CA LEU A 206 7.10 8.07 -3.34
C LEU A 206 7.45 8.27 -4.82
N ASP A 207 6.89 9.31 -5.43
CA ASP A 207 7.33 9.88 -6.72
C ASP A 207 7.23 8.99 -7.96
N THR A 208 6.31 8.02 -8.03
CA THR A 208 6.13 7.18 -9.24
C THR A 208 4.91 7.58 -10.09
N ASN A 209 3.78 7.90 -9.45
CA ASN A 209 2.53 8.33 -10.08
C ASN A 209 1.93 9.53 -9.30
N PRO A 210 2.53 10.73 -9.34
CA PRO A 210 2.17 11.86 -8.47
C PRO A 210 0.71 12.29 -8.58
N VAL A 211 0.12 12.17 -9.77
CA VAL A 211 -1.27 12.55 -10.05
C VAL A 211 -2.29 11.90 -9.11
N MET A 212 -2.06 10.66 -8.68
CA MET A 212 -3.00 9.96 -7.81
C MET A 212 -2.92 10.48 -6.37
N TYR A 213 -1.73 10.86 -5.91
CA TYR A 213 -1.52 11.40 -4.56
C TYR A 213 -1.98 12.85 -4.47
N ASP A 214 -1.69 13.66 -5.48
CA ASP A 214 -2.18 15.04 -5.57
C ASP A 214 -3.73 15.05 -5.53
N TYR A 215 -4.36 14.14 -6.28
CA TYR A 215 -5.81 13.98 -6.22
C TYR A 215 -6.32 13.60 -4.83
N LEU A 216 -5.74 12.56 -4.22
CA LEU A 216 -6.16 12.05 -2.92
C LEU A 216 -6.08 13.12 -1.83
N PHE A 217 -4.97 13.84 -1.76
CA PHE A 217 -4.76 14.84 -0.73
C PHE A 217 -5.58 16.11 -0.97
N GLU A 218 -5.86 16.48 -2.22
CA GLU A 218 -6.83 17.54 -2.52
C GLU A 218 -8.26 17.10 -2.15
N LYS A 219 -8.62 15.85 -2.44
CA LYS A 219 -9.94 15.28 -2.16
C LYS A 219 -10.29 15.33 -0.66
N ALA A 220 -9.30 15.19 0.22
CA ALA A 220 -9.48 15.30 1.67
C ALA A 220 -10.03 16.67 2.12
N TRP A 221 -9.90 17.71 1.29
CA TRP A 221 -10.44 19.06 1.55
C TRP A 221 -11.71 19.38 0.76
N SER A 222 -12.19 18.43 -0.05
CA SER A 222 -13.43 18.60 -0.83
C SER A 222 -14.67 18.34 0.02
N THR A 223 -15.77 19.02 -0.30
CA THR A 223 -17.06 18.87 0.40
C THR A 223 -18.05 17.97 -0.34
N GLY A 224 -17.59 17.19 -1.32
CA GLY A 224 -18.44 16.31 -2.13
C GLY A 224 -17.80 15.88 -3.45
N PRO A 225 -18.61 15.36 -4.39
CA PRO A 225 -18.13 14.82 -5.64
C PRO A 225 -17.30 15.83 -6.45
N THR A 226 -16.20 15.35 -7.02
CA THR A 226 -15.28 16.10 -7.86
C THR A 226 -15.50 15.72 -9.32
N ASP A 227 -15.61 16.71 -10.21
CA ASP A 227 -15.51 16.48 -11.64
C ASP A 227 -14.07 16.12 -12.00
N ILE A 228 -13.80 14.82 -12.05
CA ILE A 228 -12.46 14.26 -12.31
C ILE A 228 -11.92 14.65 -13.70
N GLY A 229 -12.80 14.88 -14.68
CA GLY A 229 -12.42 15.28 -16.04
C GLY A 229 -11.98 16.74 -16.09
N LYS A 230 -12.63 17.61 -15.30
CA LYS A 230 -12.17 18.98 -15.07
C LYS A 230 -10.89 19.00 -14.25
N TRP A 231 -10.86 18.26 -13.14
CA TRP A 231 -9.70 18.21 -12.23
C TRP A 231 -8.43 17.77 -12.95
N ILE A 232 -8.46 16.69 -13.72
CA ILE A 232 -7.27 16.20 -14.44
C ILE A 232 -6.79 17.19 -15.51
N ALA A 233 -7.71 17.92 -16.13
CA ALA A 233 -7.37 18.94 -17.11
C ALA A 233 -6.70 20.15 -16.46
N ASP A 234 -7.18 20.57 -15.28
CA ASP A 234 -6.58 21.66 -14.50
C ASP A 234 -5.22 21.24 -13.91
N TYR A 235 -5.11 20.01 -13.40
CA TYR A 235 -3.84 19.40 -13.00
C TYR A 235 -2.83 19.40 -14.17
N GLY A 236 -3.28 18.96 -15.34
CA GLY A 236 -2.46 18.96 -16.55
C GLY A 236 -1.99 20.35 -16.96
N ALA A 237 -2.89 21.33 -16.96
CA ALA A 237 -2.57 22.73 -17.29
C ALA A 237 -1.60 23.35 -16.28
N SER A 238 -1.85 23.12 -14.99
CA SER A 238 -1.02 23.64 -13.91
C SER A 238 0.36 23.02 -13.92
N ARG A 239 0.52 21.75 -14.33
CA ARG A 239 1.78 21.00 -14.30
C ARG A 239 2.55 21.02 -15.61
N ASN A 240 1.87 20.94 -16.75
CA ASN A 240 2.47 20.78 -18.08
C ASN A 240 2.16 21.94 -19.02
N GLY A 241 1.66 23.06 -18.49
CA GLY A 241 1.35 24.27 -19.27
C GLY A 241 -0.08 24.32 -19.76
N ASP A 242 -0.70 25.50 -19.68
CA ASP A 242 -2.11 25.67 -19.99
C ASP A 242 -2.34 25.86 -21.49
N THR A 243 -2.53 24.75 -22.20
CA THR A 243 -2.95 24.75 -23.60
C THR A 243 -4.08 23.73 -23.82
N PRO A 244 -4.92 23.91 -24.85
CA PRO A 244 -5.95 22.93 -25.19
C PRO A 244 -5.38 21.52 -25.43
N ALA A 245 -4.19 21.43 -26.05
CA ALA A 245 -3.52 20.17 -26.32
C ALA A 245 -3.09 19.45 -25.03
N VAL A 246 -2.54 20.17 -24.05
CA VAL A 246 -2.12 19.57 -22.77
C VAL A 246 -3.34 19.11 -21.97
N ARG A 247 -4.39 19.93 -21.88
CA ARG A 247 -5.62 19.58 -21.17
C ARG A 247 -6.27 18.32 -21.76
N ASP A 248 -6.36 18.23 -23.08
CA ASP A 248 -6.90 17.07 -23.77
C ASP A 248 -6.01 15.82 -23.60
N ALA A 249 -4.68 15.97 -23.62
CA ALA A 249 -3.75 14.85 -23.39
C ALA A 249 -3.94 14.23 -21.99
N TRP A 250 -4.10 15.06 -20.96
CA TRP A 250 -4.34 14.61 -19.59
C TRP A 250 -5.72 13.98 -19.39
N LYS A 251 -6.76 14.48 -20.06
CA LYS A 251 -8.07 13.79 -20.11
C LYS A 251 -7.95 12.41 -20.75
N LYS A 252 -7.21 12.29 -21.87
CA LYS A 252 -6.95 10.99 -22.51
C LYS A 252 -6.14 10.05 -21.61
N LEU A 253 -5.20 10.55 -20.80
CA LEU A 253 -4.50 9.74 -19.79
C LEU A 253 -5.47 9.17 -18.76
N LEU A 254 -6.37 9.99 -18.23
CA LEU A 254 -7.42 9.56 -17.31
C LEU A 254 -8.30 8.46 -17.94
N GLU A 255 -8.81 8.70 -19.15
CA GLU A 255 -9.79 7.83 -19.79
C GLU A 255 -9.20 6.51 -20.29
N LYS A 256 -7.94 6.53 -20.76
CA LYS A 256 -7.37 5.40 -21.50
C LYS A 256 -6.26 4.68 -20.77
N VAL A 257 -5.55 5.32 -19.84
CA VAL A 257 -4.32 4.78 -19.27
C VAL A 257 -4.43 4.56 -17.76
N TYR A 258 -4.89 5.57 -17.01
CA TYR A 258 -5.17 5.49 -15.58
C TYR A 258 -6.53 4.83 -15.32
N VAL A 259 -6.63 3.55 -15.69
CA VAL A 259 -7.87 2.76 -15.67
C VAL A 259 -7.81 1.52 -14.77
N ALA A 260 -6.73 1.33 -14.02
CA ALA A 260 -6.53 0.17 -13.16
C ALA A 260 -5.71 0.51 -11.90
N PRO A 261 -5.99 -0.12 -10.75
CA PRO A 261 -5.17 0.07 -9.56
C PRO A 261 -3.76 -0.52 -9.76
N SER A 262 -2.80 -0.07 -8.94
CA SER A 262 -1.49 -0.69 -8.83
C SER A 262 -1.61 -2.16 -8.46
N GLN A 263 -0.62 -3.00 -8.78
CA GLN A 263 -0.62 -4.41 -8.41
C GLN A 263 0.78 -4.86 -8.02
N LEU A 264 0.85 -5.90 -7.19
CA LEU A 264 2.11 -6.50 -6.76
C LEU A 264 2.95 -6.92 -7.99
N GLY A 265 4.24 -6.58 -7.94
CA GLY A 265 5.23 -6.99 -8.94
C GLY A 265 5.08 -6.30 -10.30
N GLN A 266 4.27 -5.26 -10.45
CA GLN A 266 4.17 -4.54 -11.72
C GLN A 266 5.53 -3.97 -12.18
N GLY A 267 5.79 -4.05 -13.48
CA GLY A 267 7.00 -3.49 -14.07
C GLY A 267 7.15 -3.88 -15.52
N THR A 268 7.78 -3.03 -16.32
CA THR A 268 8.07 -3.32 -17.73
C THR A 268 8.99 -4.54 -17.83
N LEU A 269 8.85 -5.33 -18.91
CA LEU A 269 9.60 -6.58 -19.07
C LEU A 269 11.13 -6.37 -19.11
N THR A 270 11.58 -5.15 -19.40
CA THR A 270 12.99 -4.73 -19.29
C THR A 270 13.60 -4.94 -17.90
N ASN A 271 12.77 -5.00 -16.86
CA ASN A 271 13.20 -5.14 -15.48
C ASN A 271 13.16 -6.61 -15.01
N ALA A 272 12.63 -7.52 -15.83
CA ALA A 272 12.58 -8.93 -15.51
C ALA A 272 13.96 -9.58 -15.64
N ARG A 273 14.20 -10.64 -14.87
CA ARG A 273 15.35 -11.53 -15.13
C ARG A 273 15.21 -12.10 -16.56
N PRO A 274 16.28 -12.06 -17.38
CA PRO A 274 16.20 -12.53 -18.77
C PRO A 274 15.65 -13.94 -18.89
N TRP A 275 14.66 -14.11 -19.76
CA TRP A 275 14.03 -15.39 -20.05
C TRP A 275 13.44 -15.37 -21.46
N PHE A 276 13.46 -16.50 -22.16
CA PHE A 276 12.99 -16.56 -23.55
C PHE A 276 11.47 -16.39 -23.69
N LYS A 277 10.68 -16.92 -22.75
CA LYS A 277 9.20 -16.91 -22.80
C LYS A 277 8.54 -16.44 -21.50
N GLY A 278 7.63 -15.47 -21.60
CA GLY A 278 6.97 -14.92 -20.42
C GLY A 278 7.90 -13.97 -19.65
N GLN A 279 7.78 -13.97 -18.32
CA GLN A 279 8.41 -12.97 -17.44
C GLN A 279 9.40 -13.54 -16.42
N GLY A 280 9.73 -14.84 -16.53
CA GLY A 280 10.73 -15.53 -15.72
C GLY A 280 10.36 -15.75 -14.25
N GLN A 281 10.01 -14.70 -13.52
CA GLN A 281 9.64 -14.73 -12.10
C GLN A 281 8.35 -13.94 -11.84
N TRP A 282 7.71 -14.21 -10.70
CA TRP A 282 6.48 -13.51 -10.29
C TRP A 282 6.72 -12.04 -9.94
N THR A 283 7.96 -11.64 -9.66
CA THR A 283 8.36 -10.28 -9.25
C THR A 283 8.26 -9.24 -10.36
N THR A 284 7.98 -9.65 -11.60
CA THR A 284 7.77 -8.73 -12.71
C THR A 284 6.53 -9.13 -13.50
N ASN A 285 5.52 -8.27 -13.49
CA ASN A 285 4.28 -8.37 -14.24
C ASN A 285 4.20 -7.18 -15.22
N PRO A 286 4.48 -7.40 -16.52
CA PRO A 286 4.45 -6.37 -17.54
C PRO A 286 3.05 -6.14 -18.14
N SER A 287 2.01 -6.73 -17.55
CA SER A 287 0.65 -6.63 -18.06
C SER A 287 0.13 -5.19 -17.96
N ILE A 288 -0.36 -4.66 -19.08
CA ILE A 288 -1.02 -3.36 -19.15
C ILE A 288 -2.53 -3.55 -19.38
N LYS A 289 -3.34 -2.62 -18.87
CA LYS A 289 -4.81 -2.59 -19.05
C LYS A 289 -5.27 -1.58 -20.09
N TYR A 290 -4.33 -1.04 -20.86
CA TYR A 290 -4.53 -0.04 -21.89
C TYR A 290 -3.79 -0.42 -23.17
N ALA A 291 -4.13 0.21 -24.28
CA ALA A 291 -3.42 -0.01 -25.54
C ALA A 291 -2.21 0.93 -25.66
N ASN A 292 -1.02 0.36 -25.90
CA ASN A 292 0.22 1.15 -25.97
C ASN A 292 0.21 2.21 -27.10
N LYS A 293 -0.60 2.00 -28.15
CA LYS A 293 -0.79 2.98 -29.24
C LYS A 293 -1.48 4.26 -28.75
N ASP A 294 -2.40 4.17 -27.80
CA ASP A 294 -3.07 5.34 -27.23
C ASP A 294 -2.10 6.14 -26.36
N LEU A 295 -1.27 5.45 -25.57
CA LEU A 295 -0.21 6.07 -24.78
C LEU A 295 0.81 6.80 -25.68
N LEU A 296 1.22 6.17 -26.79
CA LEU A 296 2.11 6.81 -27.77
C LEU A 296 1.46 8.06 -28.38
N ALA A 297 0.20 8.00 -28.80
CA ALA A 297 -0.49 9.15 -29.37
C ALA A 297 -0.62 10.32 -28.38
N ILE A 298 -0.82 10.02 -27.09
CA ILE A 298 -0.83 11.03 -26.01
C ILE A 298 0.56 11.65 -25.83
N LEU A 299 1.61 10.82 -25.85
CA LEU A 299 2.99 11.30 -25.78
C LEU A 299 3.32 12.23 -26.95
N ASP A 300 2.98 11.85 -28.18
CA ASP A 300 3.17 12.67 -29.39
C ASP A 300 2.44 14.01 -29.26
N GLN A 301 1.22 14.00 -28.71
CA GLN A 301 0.45 15.22 -28.46
C GLN A 301 1.15 16.14 -27.46
N LEU A 302 1.71 15.62 -26.36
CA LEU A 302 2.49 16.43 -25.40
C LEU A 302 3.81 16.93 -26.00
N LEU A 303 4.46 16.15 -26.86
CA LEU A 303 5.69 16.55 -27.55
C LEU A 303 5.45 17.61 -28.63
N SER A 304 4.24 17.69 -29.19
CA SER A 304 3.86 18.73 -30.16
C SER A 304 3.81 20.15 -29.58
N THR A 305 3.74 20.26 -28.24
CA THR A 305 3.67 21.53 -27.52
C THR A 305 4.78 21.58 -26.45
N PRO A 306 6.06 21.64 -26.84
CA PRO A 306 7.17 21.42 -25.93
C PRO A 306 7.35 22.58 -24.94
N LEU A 307 7.55 22.24 -23.67
CA LEU A 307 7.83 23.21 -22.60
C LEU A 307 9.10 22.81 -21.82
N PRO A 308 10.28 22.84 -22.47
CA PRO A 308 11.52 22.33 -21.88
C PRO A 308 12.00 23.14 -20.67
N GLY A 309 11.55 24.39 -20.49
CA GLY A 309 11.84 25.19 -19.30
C GLY A 309 11.08 24.73 -18.04
N ARG A 310 10.23 23.70 -18.15
CA ARG A 310 9.38 23.23 -17.07
C ARG A 310 9.73 21.80 -16.68
N ASP A 311 10.27 21.62 -15.48
CA ASP A 311 10.75 20.30 -15.02
C ASP A 311 9.64 19.26 -14.86
N SER A 312 8.44 19.68 -14.47
CA SER A 312 7.29 18.78 -14.39
C SER A 312 6.86 18.24 -15.77
N TYR A 313 6.89 19.08 -16.80
CA TYR A 313 6.67 18.65 -18.18
C TYR A 313 7.73 17.64 -18.62
N ARG A 314 9.01 17.92 -18.36
CA ARG A 314 10.12 17.02 -18.68
C ARG A 314 9.95 15.67 -17.98
N TYR A 315 9.61 15.70 -16.70
CA TYR A 315 9.37 14.50 -15.90
C TYR A 315 8.25 13.64 -16.52
N ASP A 316 7.09 14.23 -16.82
CA ASP A 316 5.94 13.47 -17.32
C ASP A 316 6.21 12.91 -18.73
N VAL A 317 6.79 13.70 -19.63
CA VAL A 317 7.15 13.24 -20.99
C VAL A 317 8.18 12.11 -20.94
N VAL A 318 9.20 12.21 -20.07
CA VAL A 318 10.19 11.14 -19.88
C VAL A 318 9.52 9.88 -19.33
N ASN A 319 8.63 10.01 -18.34
CA ASN A 319 7.95 8.84 -17.75
C ASN A 319 7.01 8.17 -18.75
N LEU A 320 6.26 8.94 -19.54
CA LEU A 320 5.41 8.42 -20.61
C LEU A 320 6.24 7.74 -21.71
N CYS A 321 7.35 8.35 -22.14
CA CYS A 321 8.27 7.78 -23.11
C CYS A 321 8.87 6.45 -22.63
N ARG A 322 9.39 6.44 -21.39
CA ARG A 322 9.89 5.22 -20.73
C ARG A 322 8.82 4.12 -20.74
N GLN A 323 7.58 4.47 -20.42
CA GLN A 323 6.47 3.52 -20.43
C GLN A 323 6.16 2.98 -21.82
N VAL A 324 6.10 3.84 -22.84
CA VAL A 324 5.85 3.45 -24.24
C VAL A 324 6.90 2.45 -24.72
N ILE A 325 8.17 2.76 -24.51
CA ILE A 325 9.30 1.92 -24.94
C ILE A 325 9.31 0.61 -24.13
N GLY A 326 9.13 0.69 -22.82
CA GLY A 326 9.08 -0.49 -21.95
C GLY A 326 7.92 -1.43 -22.26
N ASN A 327 6.76 -0.90 -22.67
CA ASN A 327 5.63 -1.69 -23.17
C ASN A 327 5.96 -2.35 -24.51
N HIS A 328 6.64 -1.63 -25.40
CA HIS A 328 7.01 -2.13 -26.72
C HIS A 328 8.06 -3.26 -26.63
N PHE A 329 8.96 -3.21 -25.65
CA PHE A 329 10.00 -4.21 -25.43
C PHE A 329 9.47 -5.65 -25.38
N SER A 330 8.27 -5.88 -24.85
CA SER A 330 7.65 -7.21 -24.84
C SER A 330 7.50 -7.80 -26.25
N LYS A 331 7.22 -6.97 -27.27
CA LYS A 331 7.14 -7.40 -28.68
C LYS A 331 8.53 -7.70 -29.26
N LEU A 332 9.51 -6.84 -28.97
CA LEU A 332 10.89 -7.04 -29.42
C LEU A 332 11.49 -8.31 -28.83
N ARG A 333 11.25 -8.58 -27.53
CA ARG A 333 11.67 -9.81 -26.86
C ARG A 333 11.04 -11.05 -27.50
N GLU A 334 9.77 -10.97 -27.89
CA GLU A 334 9.10 -12.07 -28.59
C GLU A 334 9.72 -12.34 -29.97
N GLN A 335 9.96 -11.30 -30.78
CA GLN A 335 10.65 -11.42 -32.07
C GLN A 335 12.05 -12.01 -31.91
N PHE A 336 12.82 -11.51 -30.94
CA PHE A 336 14.14 -12.04 -30.61
C PHE A 336 14.09 -13.53 -30.24
N THR A 337 13.13 -13.94 -29.41
CA THR A 337 12.95 -15.35 -29.07
C THR A 337 12.64 -16.19 -30.31
N THR A 338 11.74 -15.72 -31.19
CA THR A 338 11.42 -16.42 -32.45
C THR A 338 12.63 -16.57 -33.36
N ALA A 339 13.44 -15.51 -33.54
CA ALA A 339 14.67 -15.57 -34.33
C ALA A 339 15.69 -16.54 -33.72
N CYS A 340 15.89 -16.50 -32.39
CA CYS A 340 16.74 -17.45 -31.68
C CYS A 340 16.29 -18.91 -31.87
N GLU A 341 14.99 -19.17 -31.74
CA GLU A 341 14.42 -20.51 -31.95
C GLU A 341 14.59 -20.99 -33.40
N ALA A 342 14.48 -20.07 -34.37
CA ALA A 342 14.71 -20.34 -35.78
C ALA A 342 16.21 -20.41 -36.16
N LYS A 343 17.13 -20.06 -35.24
CA LYS A 343 18.56 -19.86 -35.50
C LYS A 343 18.84 -18.84 -36.61
N ASP A 344 17.96 -17.86 -36.76
CA ASP A 344 18.13 -16.77 -37.72
C ASP A 344 19.06 -15.70 -37.14
N MET A 345 20.27 -15.61 -37.69
CA MET A 345 21.29 -14.64 -37.27
C MET A 345 21.19 -13.30 -38.02
N THR A 346 20.21 -13.14 -38.91
CA THR A 346 20.05 -11.97 -39.79
C THR A 346 18.80 -11.13 -39.49
N ALA A 347 17.90 -11.65 -38.65
CA ALA A 347 16.62 -11.03 -38.27
C ALA A 347 16.73 -10.03 -37.10
#